data_AF-A0AAN4WH31-F1
#
_entry.id   AF-A0AAN4WH31-F1
#
_cell.length_a   1.000
_cell.length_b   1.000
_cell.length_c   1.000
_cell.angle_alpha   90.00
_cell.angle_beta   90.00
_cell.angle_gamma   90.00
#
_symmetry.space_group_name_H-M   'P 1'
#
loop_
_entity.id
_entity.type
_entity.pdbx_description
1 polymer ?
#
loop_
_entity_poly.entity_id
_entity_poly.type
_entity_poly.pdbx_seq_one_letter_code
_entity_poly.pdbx_strand_id
1 'polypeptide(L)'
;MSSCEKWFDVSPKSDVKSDDLFKDENGFWDVLTGVYSIMVTPSAYGRELSFGYLDVMAQYYDKITSQTHNYYKTKGYDYTDTQEETRLKSIWKGHYKAIVNLNVLLEYADKNKNVFASEQHYRVVKGEAFGLRAFLHFDLLRLFGPSPADGLEQQAIPYADTYTNVAQAALPLGSFVNRVTQDLDSARIMLANSDWFGPAYQQLYEKRDSTQKERHSRMNYFTVAALQARAYNYIGDKENALKAVHEIINENTKEPMAPLSLTTSASENDRLFKNEILFRLNIEKLEDDISSYFGENAIAYGVSSSATALCFTATKVSNLYQAVSAGDDDYRLKLWFQPTDVSSSWMPAKYKNAKYIPIVRLSEVYLIAAECASGNNGLAYLNKIRAHRGLVALENITDLDAEIAKEYQKEFIAEGQMFFYYKRMNLGRIGVFSNVNLTDKNKVYQLPVPTDELDYGNM
;
A
#
# COMPACT_ATOMS: atom_id res chain seq x y z
N MET A 1 -8.06 29.98 4.96
CA MET A 1 -7.77 28.73 4.23
C MET A 1 -6.97 28.91 2.92
N SER A 2 -6.47 30.10 2.54
CA SER A 2 -5.72 30.30 1.29
C SER A 2 -4.18 30.08 1.39
N SER A 3 -3.66 29.77 2.57
CA SER A 3 -2.20 29.67 2.80
C SER A 3 -1.60 28.27 2.60
N CYS A 4 -2.38 27.20 2.80
CA CYS A 4 -1.87 25.82 2.65
C CYS A 4 -1.71 25.41 1.18
N GLU A 5 -2.56 25.90 0.28
CA GLU A 5 -2.52 25.53 -1.15
C GLU A 5 -1.28 26.11 -1.87
N LYS A 6 -0.86 27.33 -1.50
CA LYS A 6 0.36 27.93 -2.08
C LYS A 6 1.66 27.30 -1.56
N TRP A 7 1.62 26.55 -0.46
CA TRP A 7 2.81 25.86 0.04
C TRP A 7 3.11 24.60 -0.77
N PHE A 8 2.09 23.89 -1.23
CA PHE A 8 2.27 22.61 -1.89
C PHE A 8 2.89 22.71 -3.28
N ASP A 9 2.84 23.85 -3.97
CA ASP A 9 3.10 23.90 -5.42
C ASP A 9 4.50 24.35 -5.89
N VAL A 10 5.53 24.31 -5.03
CA VAL A 10 6.89 24.71 -5.46
C VAL A 10 8.01 23.98 -4.71
N SER A 11 9.00 23.50 -5.48
CA SER A 11 10.30 22.96 -5.08
C SER A 11 11.18 23.98 -4.31
N PRO A 12 12.44 23.63 -3.95
CA PRO A 12 13.00 23.83 -2.61
C PRO A 12 12.93 25.29 -2.15
N LYS A 13 12.40 25.50 -0.93
CA LYS A 13 12.23 26.83 -0.37
C LYS A 13 13.45 27.25 0.41
N SER A 14 13.78 28.54 0.33
CA SER A 14 14.82 29.21 1.09
C SER A 14 14.68 28.96 2.60
N ASP A 15 15.80 28.83 3.31
CA ASP A 15 15.88 28.54 4.75
C ASP A 15 14.94 29.41 5.60
N VAL A 16 14.82 30.71 5.29
CA VAL A 16 13.91 31.65 5.99
C VAL A 16 12.45 31.18 6.04
N LYS A 17 11.94 30.56 4.98
CA LYS A 17 10.55 30.06 4.93
C LYS A 17 10.38 28.77 5.74
N SER A 18 11.44 27.98 5.85
CA SER A 18 11.45 26.77 6.67
C SER A 18 11.53 27.15 8.15
N ASP A 19 12.37 28.11 8.52
CA ASP A 19 12.47 28.62 9.90
C ASP A 19 11.11 29.18 10.39
N ASP A 20 10.41 29.94 9.54
CA ASP A 20 9.07 30.44 9.85
C ASP A 20 8.01 29.34 9.98
N LEU A 21 8.11 28.27 9.18
CA LEU A 21 7.19 27.14 9.23
C LEU A 21 7.39 26.33 10.52
N PHE A 22 8.64 26.07 10.89
CA PHE A 22 9.01 25.23 12.04
C PHE A 22 9.27 26.02 13.33
N LYS A 23 8.76 27.25 13.41
CA LYS A 23 8.85 28.10 14.63
C LYS A 23 8.01 27.57 15.80
N ASP A 24 6.99 26.77 15.49
CA ASP A 24 6.12 26.10 16.46
C ASP A 24 5.73 24.70 15.98
N GLU A 25 5.15 23.91 16.89
CA GLU A 25 4.82 22.51 16.65
C GLU A 25 3.85 22.29 15.48
N ASN A 26 2.94 23.24 15.20
CA ASN A 26 1.91 23.04 14.18
C ASN A 26 2.52 22.90 12.78
N GLY A 27 3.65 23.57 12.52
CA GLY A 27 4.36 23.44 11.24
C GLY A 27 4.76 21.99 10.93
N PHE A 28 5.13 21.21 11.94
CA PHE A 28 5.47 19.79 11.77
C PHE A 28 4.23 18.96 11.40
N TRP A 29 3.11 19.20 12.09
CA TRP A 29 1.84 18.52 11.80
C TRP A 29 1.28 18.91 10.42
N ASP A 30 1.44 20.16 10.00
CA ASP A 30 1.05 20.65 8.69
C ASP A 30 1.84 19.97 7.57
N VAL A 31 3.16 19.79 7.74
CA VAL A 31 3.99 19.06 6.77
C VAL A 31 3.56 17.60 6.67
N LEU A 32 3.32 16.91 7.78
CA LEU A 32 2.79 15.54 7.76
C LEU A 32 1.45 15.47 7.05
N THR A 33 0.51 16.35 7.41
CA THR A 33 -0.83 16.42 6.79
C THR A 33 -0.72 16.57 5.29
N GLY A 34 0.17 17.44 4.85
CA GLY A 34 0.40 17.68 3.45
C GLY A 34 1.10 16.53 2.71
N VAL A 35 1.95 15.74 3.38
CA VAL A 35 2.45 14.46 2.84
C VAL A 35 1.28 13.50 2.59
N TYR A 36 0.35 13.36 3.54
CA TYR A 36 -0.85 12.55 3.30
C TYR A 36 -1.71 13.09 2.16
N SER A 37 -1.81 14.42 2.00
CA SER A 37 -2.50 15.04 0.86
C SER A 37 -1.87 14.66 -0.47
N ILE A 38 -0.54 14.54 -0.55
CA ILE A 38 0.14 14.03 -1.75
C ILE A 38 -0.22 12.55 -1.99
N MET A 39 -0.22 11.73 -0.93
CA MET A 39 -0.49 10.29 -1.04
C MET A 39 -1.90 9.97 -1.54
N VAL A 40 -2.89 10.84 -1.27
CA VAL A 40 -4.28 10.67 -1.76
C VAL A 40 -4.53 11.24 -3.14
N THR A 41 -3.52 11.85 -3.78
CA THR A 41 -3.68 12.33 -5.16
C THR A 41 -4.00 11.15 -6.10
N PRO A 42 -4.67 11.40 -7.23
CA PRO A 42 -4.99 10.32 -8.17
C PRO A 42 -3.74 9.62 -8.73
N SER A 43 -2.62 10.34 -8.89
CA SER A 43 -1.32 9.76 -9.27
C SER A 43 -0.70 8.84 -8.21
N ALA A 44 -1.25 8.78 -7.00
CA ALA A 44 -0.81 7.93 -5.91
C ALA A 44 -1.97 7.00 -5.49
N TYR A 45 -2.24 6.86 -4.20
CA TYR A 45 -3.25 5.92 -3.69
C TYR A 45 -4.69 6.32 -3.95
N GLY A 46 -4.95 7.58 -4.32
CA GLY A 46 -6.28 8.01 -4.74
C GLY A 46 -6.78 7.27 -5.99
N ARG A 47 -5.88 6.70 -6.80
CA ARG A 47 -6.25 5.85 -7.94
C ARG A 47 -5.12 4.92 -8.41
N GLU A 48 -4.00 5.46 -8.89
CA GLU A 48 -3.03 4.64 -9.63
C GLU A 48 -2.38 3.54 -8.77
N LEU A 49 -2.05 3.83 -7.52
CA LEU A 49 -1.41 2.88 -6.60
C LEU A 49 -2.39 2.09 -5.74
N SER A 50 -3.68 2.13 -6.08
CA SER A 50 -4.73 1.33 -5.45
C SER A 50 -5.47 0.50 -6.51
N PHE A 51 -6.65 0.93 -6.92
CA PHE A 51 -7.53 0.19 -7.83
C PHE A 51 -7.25 0.46 -9.32
N GLY A 52 -6.46 1.47 -9.66
CA GLY A 52 -6.17 1.87 -11.03
C GLY A 52 -4.99 1.08 -11.62
N TYR A 53 -3.89 1.80 -11.87
CA TYR A 53 -2.69 1.29 -12.54
C TYR A 53 -2.20 -0.08 -12.06
N LEU A 54 -1.97 -0.24 -10.76
CA LEU A 54 -1.41 -1.48 -10.20
C LEU A 54 -2.31 -2.70 -10.41
N ASP A 55 -3.61 -2.54 -10.23
CA ASP A 55 -4.57 -3.64 -10.41
C ASP A 55 -4.82 -3.98 -11.88
N VAL A 56 -4.76 -2.98 -12.77
CA VAL A 56 -4.73 -3.22 -14.23
C VAL A 56 -3.49 -4.02 -14.60
N MET A 57 -2.30 -3.64 -14.11
CA MET A 57 -1.06 -4.39 -14.37
C MET A 57 -1.08 -5.79 -13.74
N ALA A 58 -1.83 -6.00 -12.67
CA ALA A 58 -2.09 -7.32 -12.10
C ALA A 58 -3.09 -8.16 -12.93
N GLN A 59 -3.64 -7.62 -14.01
CA GLN A 59 -4.62 -8.25 -14.91
C GLN A 59 -5.90 -8.69 -14.16
N TYR A 60 -6.33 -7.90 -13.17
CA TYR A 60 -7.64 -8.10 -12.55
C TYR A 60 -8.76 -7.74 -13.52
N TYR A 61 -8.71 -6.58 -14.18
CA TYR A 61 -9.81 -6.10 -15.03
C TYR A 61 -9.78 -6.70 -16.46
N ASP A 62 -10.56 -7.76 -16.68
CA ASP A 62 -10.58 -8.49 -17.95
C ASP A 62 -11.51 -7.87 -19.01
N LYS A 63 -12.29 -6.84 -18.65
CA LYS A 63 -13.21 -6.12 -19.57
C LYS A 63 -12.63 -4.89 -20.27
N ILE A 64 -11.40 -4.50 -19.96
CA ILE A 64 -10.67 -3.47 -20.72
C ILE A 64 -10.33 -4.07 -22.10
N THR A 65 -11.12 -3.71 -23.11
CA THR A 65 -11.05 -4.27 -24.47
C THR A 65 -10.97 -3.18 -25.57
N SER A 66 -11.51 -1.99 -25.31
CA SER A 66 -11.42 -0.86 -26.25
C SER A 66 -10.05 -0.19 -26.21
N GLN A 67 -9.50 0.12 -27.39
CA GLN A 67 -8.28 0.93 -27.54
C GLN A 67 -8.43 2.36 -27.00
N THR A 68 -9.66 2.85 -26.85
CA THR A 68 -9.95 4.18 -26.30
C THR A 68 -9.99 4.20 -24.77
N HIS A 69 -9.84 3.05 -24.10
CA HIS A 69 -9.83 2.99 -22.64
C HIS A 69 -8.51 3.54 -22.08
N ASN A 70 -8.56 4.35 -21.03
CA ASN A 70 -7.42 5.03 -20.39
C ASN A 70 -6.32 4.10 -19.82
N TYR A 71 -6.58 2.79 -19.84
CA TYR A 71 -5.72 1.75 -19.27
C TYR A 71 -5.45 0.63 -20.29
N TYR A 72 -5.83 0.83 -21.56
CA TYR A 72 -5.59 -0.15 -22.61
C TYR A 72 -4.09 -0.42 -22.78
N LYS A 73 -3.29 0.65 -22.80
CA LYS A 73 -1.81 0.58 -22.90
C LYS A 73 -1.16 -0.01 -21.66
N THR A 74 -1.65 0.37 -20.47
CA THR A 74 -1.25 -0.26 -19.20
C THR A 74 -1.46 -1.77 -19.21
N LYS A 75 -2.63 -2.25 -19.64
CA LYS A 75 -2.95 -3.69 -19.70
C LYS A 75 -2.03 -4.44 -20.67
N GLY A 76 -1.54 -3.77 -21.71
CA GLY A 76 -0.57 -4.30 -22.67
C GLY A 76 0.89 -4.11 -22.28
N TYR A 77 1.19 -3.46 -21.15
CA TYR A 77 2.55 -3.10 -20.71
C TYR A 77 3.32 -2.24 -21.74
N ASP A 78 2.62 -1.37 -22.45
CA ASP A 78 3.19 -0.44 -23.43
C ASP A 78 3.65 0.85 -22.75
N TYR A 79 4.73 0.79 -21.96
CA TYR A 79 5.24 1.94 -21.21
C TYR A 79 5.85 3.06 -22.07
N THR A 80 6.00 2.83 -23.37
CA THR A 80 6.49 3.84 -24.33
C THR A 80 5.39 4.76 -24.85
N ASP A 81 4.13 4.50 -24.50
CA ASP A 81 3.03 5.39 -24.81
C ASP A 81 3.10 6.67 -23.96
N THR A 82 2.86 7.82 -24.59
CA THR A 82 2.99 9.15 -23.97
C THR A 82 2.11 9.32 -22.72
N GLN A 83 0.93 8.68 -22.67
CA GLN A 83 0.06 8.71 -21.48
C GLN A 83 0.69 7.91 -20.33
N GLU A 84 1.33 6.78 -20.63
CA GLU A 84 2.01 5.94 -19.65
C GLU A 84 3.25 6.65 -19.10
N GLU A 85 4.09 7.25 -19.96
CA GLU A 85 5.23 8.06 -19.55
C GLU A 85 4.81 9.20 -18.61
N THR A 86 3.72 9.90 -18.95
CA THR A 86 3.15 10.97 -18.11
C THR A 86 2.69 10.46 -16.76
N ARG A 87 2.05 9.29 -16.71
CA ARG A 87 1.57 8.67 -15.48
C ARG A 87 2.75 8.28 -14.58
N LEU A 88 3.76 7.60 -15.13
CA LEU A 88 4.96 7.19 -14.40
C LEU A 88 5.74 8.38 -13.86
N LYS A 89 5.89 9.45 -14.66
CA LYS A 89 6.51 10.71 -14.23
C LYS A 89 5.77 11.36 -13.06
N SER A 90 4.43 11.33 -13.08
CA SER A 90 3.61 11.89 -12.01
C SER A 90 3.70 11.07 -10.72
N ILE A 91 3.71 9.74 -10.81
CA ILE A 91 3.96 8.84 -9.67
C ILE A 91 5.32 9.18 -9.06
N TRP A 92 6.40 9.12 -9.85
CA TRP A 92 7.76 9.37 -9.40
C TRP A 92 7.90 10.72 -8.70
N LYS A 93 7.49 11.80 -9.38
CA LYS A 93 7.57 13.17 -8.86
C LYS A 93 6.77 13.36 -7.57
N GLY A 94 5.58 12.77 -7.47
CA GLY A 94 4.74 12.83 -6.28
C GLY A 94 5.43 12.24 -5.06
N HIS A 95 6.04 11.05 -5.20
CA HIS A 95 6.73 10.38 -4.10
C HIS A 95 7.97 11.13 -3.64
N TYR A 96 8.84 11.56 -4.56
CA TYR A 96 10.04 12.32 -4.18
C TYR A 96 9.71 13.68 -3.58
N LYS A 97 8.62 14.33 -4.02
CA LYS A 97 8.13 15.56 -3.37
C LYS A 97 7.73 15.33 -1.92
N ALA A 98 7.03 14.23 -1.64
CA ALA A 98 6.68 13.85 -0.27
C ALA A 98 7.94 13.50 0.56
N ILE A 99 8.90 12.76 -0.02
CA ILE A 99 10.16 12.41 0.62
C ILE A 99 10.97 13.66 0.99
N VAL A 100 11.09 14.64 0.09
CA VAL A 100 11.79 15.91 0.38
C VAL A 100 11.15 16.64 1.55
N ASN A 101 9.81 16.71 1.59
CA ASN A 101 9.10 17.32 2.72
C ASN A 101 9.39 16.60 4.05
N LEU A 102 9.49 15.28 4.03
CA LEU A 102 9.84 14.48 5.21
C LEU A 102 11.29 14.67 5.64
N ASN A 103 12.23 14.81 4.69
CA ASN A 103 13.63 15.09 5.00
C ASN A 103 13.79 16.45 5.70
N VAL A 104 13.12 17.48 5.17
CA VAL A 104 13.10 18.82 5.80
C VAL A 104 12.49 18.74 7.20
N LEU A 105 11.36 18.05 7.35
CA LEU A 105 10.70 17.86 8.66
C LEU A 105 11.65 17.21 9.67
N LEU A 106 12.32 16.12 9.29
CA LEU A 106 13.23 15.38 10.18
C LEU A 106 14.43 16.24 10.60
N GLU A 107 15.01 17.00 9.66
CA GLU A 107 16.10 17.92 9.95
C GLU A 107 15.70 19.02 10.95
N TYR A 108 14.55 19.66 10.69
CA TYR A 108 14.07 20.74 11.56
C TYR A 108 13.54 20.24 12.90
N ALA A 109 13.06 18.99 12.99
CA ALA A 109 12.62 18.42 14.24
C ALA A 109 13.80 18.29 15.22
N ASP A 110 14.99 17.99 14.70
CA ASP A 110 16.21 17.91 15.51
C ASP A 110 16.75 19.30 15.88
N LYS A 111 16.67 20.28 14.97
CA LYS A 111 17.08 21.67 15.27
C LYS A 111 16.18 22.35 16.30
N ASN A 112 14.86 22.12 16.21
CA ASN A 112 13.85 22.87 16.96
C ASN A 112 13.12 22.00 17.98
N LYS A 113 13.78 20.98 18.57
CA LYS A 113 13.14 20.04 19.51
C LYS A 113 12.39 20.74 20.66
N ASN A 114 12.85 21.91 21.08
CA ASN A 114 12.26 22.72 22.16
C ASN A 114 10.89 23.33 21.83
N VAL A 115 10.44 23.34 20.56
CA VAL A 115 9.14 23.90 20.18
C VAL A 115 7.98 22.90 20.32
N PHE A 116 8.28 21.61 20.50
CA PHE A 116 7.27 20.58 20.71
C PHE A 116 6.66 20.68 22.11
N ALA A 117 5.33 20.52 22.22
CA ALA A 117 4.62 20.57 23.49
C ALA A 117 5.02 19.45 24.46
N SER A 118 5.53 18.33 23.95
CA SER A 118 6.03 17.22 24.77
C SER A 118 7.04 16.34 24.04
N GLU A 119 7.83 15.59 24.80
CA GLU A 119 8.69 14.52 24.25
C GLU A 119 7.87 13.48 23.47
N GLN A 120 6.64 13.20 23.90
CA GLN A 120 5.75 12.28 23.20
C GLN A 120 5.43 12.80 21.79
N HIS A 121 5.12 14.09 21.64
CA HIS A 121 4.80 14.68 20.34
C HIS A 121 6.01 14.66 19.40
N TYR A 122 7.18 15.07 19.90
CA TYR A 122 8.44 14.98 19.16
C TYR A 122 8.68 13.56 18.63
N ARG A 123 8.53 12.54 19.49
CA ARG A 123 8.73 11.13 19.11
C ARG A 123 7.67 10.65 18.11
N VAL A 124 6.40 10.99 18.29
CA VAL A 124 5.34 10.62 17.34
C VAL A 124 5.59 11.24 15.97
N VAL A 125 5.90 12.54 15.90
CA VAL A 125 6.17 13.24 14.64
C VAL A 125 7.37 12.63 13.92
N LYS A 126 8.50 12.43 14.61
CA LYS A 126 9.68 11.82 13.97
C LYS A 126 9.42 10.37 13.56
N GLY A 127 8.76 9.59 14.41
CA GLY A 127 8.45 8.19 14.13
C GLY A 127 7.56 8.04 12.89
N GLU A 128 6.52 8.85 12.80
CA GLU A 128 5.65 8.91 11.63
C GLU A 128 6.40 9.38 10.38
N ALA A 129 7.27 10.40 10.49
CA ALA A 129 8.04 10.90 9.36
C ALA A 129 9.03 9.86 8.82
N PHE A 130 9.77 9.16 9.68
CA PHE A 130 10.65 8.06 9.28
C PHE A 130 9.87 6.92 8.61
N GLY A 131 8.74 6.52 9.21
CA GLY A 131 7.90 5.44 8.67
C GLY A 131 7.33 5.78 7.29
N LEU A 132 6.84 7.01 7.09
CA LEU A 132 6.36 7.48 5.80
C LEU A 132 7.50 7.59 4.76
N ARG A 133 8.69 8.02 5.17
CA ARG A 133 9.84 8.12 4.26
C ARG A 133 10.26 6.75 3.77
N ALA A 134 10.36 5.77 4.67
CA ALA A 134 10.64 4.39 4.31
C ALA A 134 9.55 3.82 3.38
N PHE A 135 8.28 4.04 3.71
CA PHE A 135 7.13 3.58 2.92
C PHE A 135 7.19 4.08 1.47
N LEU A 136 7.35 5.39 1.28
CA LEU A 136 7.39 6.02 -0.04
C LEU A 136 8.59 5.57 -0.88
N HIS A 137 9.77 5.45 -0.26
CA HIS A 137 10.94 4.88 -0.94
C HIS A 137 10.71 3.42 -1.34
N PHE A 138 10.08 2.64 -0.47
CA PHE A 138 9.82 1.24 -0.75
C PHE A 138 8.80 1.05 -1.87
N ASP A 139 7.78 1.90 -1.99
CA ASP A 139 6.89 1.93 -3.15
C ASP A 139 7.67 2.20 -4.44
N LEU A 140 8.53 3.22 -4.44
CA LEU A 140 9.37 3.53 -5.60
C LEU A 140 10.28 2.36 -5.99
N LEU A 141 10.92 1.69 -5.03
CA LEU A 141 11.71 0.49 -5.31
C LEU A 141 10.85 -0.60 -5.95
N ARG A 142 9.68 -0.89 -5.35
CA ARG A 142 8.79 -1.95 -5.85
C ARG A 142 8.23 -1.65 -7.23
N LEU A 143 8.13 -0.37 -7.62
CA LEU A 143 7.70 0.08 -8.95
C LEU A 143 8.86 0.06 -9.96
N PHE A 144 9.95 0.76 -9.67
CA PHE A 144 11.01 1.10 -10.64
C PHE A 144 12.29 0.27 -10.50
N GLY A 145 12.50 -0.39 -9.36
CA GLY A 145 13.63 -1.29 -9.16
C GLY A 145 13.43 -2.65 -9.84
N PRO A 146 14.48 -3.49 -9.91
CA PRO A 146 14.38 -4.86 -10.43
C PRO A 146 13.55 -5.77 -9.52
N SER A 147 13.25 -7.00 -9.97
CA SER A 147 12.71 -8.01 -9.06
C SER A 147 13.80 -8.46 -8.08
N PRO A 148 13.50 -8.65 -6.78
CA PRO A 148 14.45 -9.22 -5.84
C PRO A 148 14.89 -10.65 -6.23
N ALA A 149 14.08 -11.37 -7.02
CA ALA A 149 14.44 -12.69 -7.52
C ALA A 149 15.51 -12.65 -8.63
N ASP A 150 15.79 -11.49 -9.23
CA ASP A 150 16.85 -11.32 -10.22
C ASP A 150 18.22 -11.07 -9.56
N GLY A 151 18.26 -10.85 -8.24
CA GLY A 151 19.47 -10.62 -7.45
C GLY A 151 19.41 -9.35 -6.60
N LEU A 152 19.95 -9.41 -5.38
CA LEU A 152 19.96 -8.25 -4.46
C LEU A 152 21.06 -7.24 -4.80
N GLU A 153 22.05 -7.66 -5.59
CA GLU A 153 23.16 -6.85 -6.08
C GLU A 153 22.78 -5.98 -7.30
N GLN A 154 21.62 -6.23 -7.91
CA GLN A 154 21.13 -5.47 -9.05
C GLN A 154 20.92 -4.00 -8.68
N GLN A 155 21.42 -3.10 -9.53
CA GLN A 155 21.20 -1.67 -9.34
C GLN A 155 19.71 -1.34 -9.47
N ALA A 156 19.22 -0.54 -8.52
CA ALA A 156 17.83 -0.13 -8.46
C ALA A 156 17.72 1.37 -8.70
N ILE A 157 17.41 2.13 -7.64
CA ILE A 157 17.20 3.58 -7.69
C ILE A 157 17.91 4.24 -6.50
N PRO A 158 18.09 5.58 -6.52
CA PRO A 158 18.67 6.30 -5.39
C PRO A 158 17.76 6.33 -4.15
N TYR A 159 18.35 6.37 -2.97
CA TYR A 159 17.63 6.59 -1.70
C TYR A 159 17.92 8.00 -1.17
N ALA A 160 16.90 8.87 -1.09
CA ALA A 160 17.05 10.27 -0.74
C ALA A 160 16.62 10.53 0.72
N ASP A 161 17.57 10.50 1.65
CA ASP A 161 17.32 10.64 3.10
C ASP A 161 17.85 11.95 3.71
N THR A 162 18.32 12.87 2.89
CA THR A 162 18.79 14.21 3.29
C THR A 162 18.13 15.29 2.46
N TYR A 163 18.00 16.49 3.02
CA TYR A 163 17.58 17.67 2.26
C TYR A 163 18.81 18.26 1.55
N THR A 164 18.92 17.97 0.26
CA THR A 164 20.07 18.39 -0.56
C THR A 164 19.64 18.59 -2.01
N ASN A 165 20.37 19.43 -2.74
CA ASN A 165 20.28 19.57 -4.20
C ASN A 165 21.29 18.66 -4.93
N VAL A 166 22.05 17.83 -4.20
CA VAL A 166 23.02 16.89 -4.76
C VAL A 166 22.31 15.57 -5.10
N ALA A 167 22.41 15.16 -6.37
CA ALA A 167 21.89 13.89 -6.84
C ALA A 167 22.55 12.72 -6.09
N GLN A 168 21.72 11.81 -5.58
CA GLN A 168 22.16 10.60 -4.90
C GLN A 168 22.41 9.50 -5.92
N ALA A 169 23.46 8.70 -5.72
CA ALA A 169 23.73 7.57 -6.60
C ALA A 169 22.69 6.45 -6.41
N ALA A 170 22.40 5.71 -7.47
CA ALA A 170 21.61 4.49 -7.39
C ALA A 170 22.25 3.48 -6.42
N LEU A 171 21.40 2.75 -5.71
CA LEU A 171 21.83 1.70 -4.78
C LEU A 171 21.47 0.32 -5.35
N PRO A 172 22.28 -0.71 -5.05
CA PRO A 172 21.83 -2.10 -5.18
C PRO A 172 20.55 -2.35 -4.40
N LEU A 173 19.66 -3.20 -4.91
CA LEU A 173 18.35 -3.49 -4.32
C LEU A 173 18.45 -3.88 -2.84
N GLY A 174 19.36 -4.77 -2.47
CA GLY A 174 19.56 -5.20 -1.08
C GLY A 174 20.01 -4.04 -0.17
N SER A 175 20.93 -3.20 -0.66
CA SER A 175 21.36 -1.99 0.07
C SER A 175 20.22 -0.99 0.22
N PHE A 176 19.38 -0.83 -0.81
CA PHE A 176 18.19 0.02 -0.74
C PHE A 176 17.21 -0.48 0.32
N VAL A 177 16.90 -1.79 0.33
CA VAL A 177 15.99 -2.36 1.33
C VAL A 177 16.55 -2.24 2.74
N ASN A 178 17.87 -2.36 2.93
CA ASN A 178 18.52 -2.08 4.22
C ASN A 178 18.26 -0.63 4.69
N ARG A 179 18.30 0.35 3.78
CA ARG A 179 17.99 1.76 4.09
C ARG A 179 16.53 1.96 4.47
N VAL A 180 15.61 1.29 3.77
CA VAL A 180 14.19 1.23 4.14
C VAL A 180 14.04 0.67 5.56
N THR A 181 14.67 -0.46 5.88
CA THR A 181 14.54 -1.09 7.21
C THR A 181 15.18 -0.25 8.32
N GLN A 182 16.26 0.50 8.05
CA GLN A 182 16.87 1.43 9.00
C GLN A 182 15.95 2.60 9.37
N ASP A 183 15.26 3.19 8.38
CA ASP A 183 14.26 4.22 8.65
C ASP A 183 13.07 3.62 9.43
N LEU A 184 12.61 2.43 9.07
CA LEU A 184 11.56 1.74 9.83
C LEU A 184 11.98 1.40 11.26
N ASP A 185 13.23 1.01 11.50
CA ASP A 185 13.74 0.79 12.85
C ASP A 185 13.79 2.09 13.66
N SER A 186 14.21 3.18 13.03
CA SER A 186 14.17 4.52 13.65
C SER A 186 12.73 4.90 14.01
N ALA A 187 11.77 4.64 13.12
CA ALA A 187 10.35 4.84 13.37
C ALA A 187 9.83 3.98 14.52
N ARG A 188 10.14 2.69 14.52
CA ARG A 188 9.74 1.73 15.56
C ARG A 188 10.25 2.16 16.93
N ILE A 189 11.52 2.53 17.04
CA ILE A 189 12.13 3.03 18.28
C ILE A 189 11.39 4.27 18.76
N MET A 190 11.15 5.24 17.88
CA MET A 190 10.42 6.46 18.23
C MET A 190 9.00 6.16 18.69
N LEU A 191 8.28 5.24 18.07
CA LEU A 191 6.85 5.01 18.35
C LEU A 191 6.58 4.05 19.53
N ALA A 192 7.49 3.12 19.86
CA ALA A 192 7.25 2.01 20.80
C ALA A 192 6.56 2.40 22.12
N ASN A 193 6.96 3.53 22.70
CA ASN A 193 6.47 4.03 24.00
C ASN A 193 5.79 5.41 23.91
N SER A 194 5.49 5.91 22.71
CA SER A 194 4.81 7.21 22.53
C SER A 194 3.55 7.12 21.68
N ASP A 195 3.43 6.09 20.84
CA ASP A 195 2.21 5.83 20.10
C ASP A 195 1.28 4.95 20.95
N TRP A 196 0.09 5.45 21.24
CA TRP A 196 -0.89 4.65 21.97
C TRP A 196 -1.43 3.51 21.11
N PHE A 197 -1.35 3.59 19.78
CA PHE A 197 -1.68 2.47 18.88
C PHE A 197 -0.42 1.63 18.62
N GLY A 198 0.00 0.90 19.65
CA GLY A 198 1.23 0.11 19.68
C GLY A 198 1.34 -0.73 20.97
N PRO A 199 2.52 -1.27 21.28
CA PRO A 199 2.75 -2.10 22.47
C PRO A 199 2.39 -1.42 23.78
N ALA A 200 2.50 -0.09 23.83
CA ALA A 200 2.13 0.73 24.98
C ALA A 200 0.62 1.06 25.07
N TYR A 201 -0.25 0.37 24.31
CA TYR A 201 -1.69 0.66 24.25
C TYR A 201 -2.34 0.70 25.63
N GLN A 202 -2.11 -0.29 26.47
CA GLN A 202 -2.73 -0.36 27.81
C GLN A 202 -2.34 0.83 28.70
N GLN A 203 -1.10 1.32 28.60
CA GLN A 203 -0.60 2.42 29.42
C GLN A 203 -1.00 3.79 28.88
N LEU A 204 -1.05 3.95 27.55
CA LEU A 204 -1.24 5.23 26.90
C LEU A 204 -2.68 5.51 26.49
N TYR A 205 -3.54 4.49 26.31
CA TYR A 205 -4.88 4.71 25.76
C TYR A 205 -5.70 5.71 26.57
N GLU A 206 -5.80 5.56 27.90
CA GLU A 206 -6.58 6.49 28.73
C GLU A 206 -5.94 7.88 28.84
N LYS A 207 -4.63 7.98 28.61
CA LYS A 207 -3.83 9.21 28.71
C LYS A 207 -3.56 9.87 27.36
N ARG A 208 -4.09 9.32 26.27
CA ARG A 208 -3.77 9.76 24.91
C ARG A 208 -4.22 11.20 24.68
N ASP A 209 -3.38 11.97 23.97
CA ASP A 209 -3.77 13.30 23.54
C ASP A 209 -5.02 13.20 22.64
N SER A 210 -6.00 14.04 22.94
CA SER A 210 -7.19 14.23 22.15
C SER A 210 -6.93 14.62 20.69
N THR A 211 -5.80 15.28 20.39
CA THR A 211 -5.37 15.63 19.04
C THR A 211 -4.83 14.42 18.26
N GLN A 212 -4.45 13.36 18.97
CA GLN A 212 -3.87 12.14 18.40
C GLN A 212 -4.84 10.95 18.47
N LYS A 213 -6.16 11.15 18.43
CA LYS A 213 -7.13 10.02 18.48
C LYS A 213 -7.15 9.15 17.23
N GLU A 214 -6.60 9.64 16.13
CA GLU A 214 -6.64 8.98 14.82
C GLU A 214 -5.36 8.19 14.49
N ARG A 215 -4.58 7.75 15.49
CA ARG A 215 -3.34 6.96 15.24
C ARG A 215 -3.57 5.71 14.41
N HIS A 216 -4.72 5.05 14.58
CA HIS A 216 -5.14 3.88 13.80
C HIS A 216 -5.28 4.17 12.28
N SER A 217 -5.39 5.45 11.88
CA SER A 217 -5.45 5.85 10.47
C SER A 217 -4.20 6.61 10.00
N ARG A 218 -3.11 6.57 10.76
CA ARG A 218 -1.83 7.21 10.42
C ARG A 218 -0.70 6.18 10.48
N MET A 219 0.50 6.57 10.04
CA MET A 219 1.69 5.74 10.22
C MET A 219 1.97 5.56 11.71
N ASN A 220 1.63 4.40 12.25
CA ASN A 220 1.75 4.02 13.66
C ASN A 220 2.71 2.85 13.84
N TYR A 221 2.93 2.44 15.09
CA TYR A 221 3.86 1.36 15.42
C TYR A 221 3.56 0.05 14.68
N PHE A 222 2.31 -0.43 14.72
CA PHE A 222 1.95 -1.70 14.10
C PHE A 222 2.08 -1.63 12.57
N THR A 223 1.79 -0.47 11.97
CA THR A 223 2.05 -0.24 10.55
C THR A 223 3.54 -0.31 10.23
N VAL A 224 4.40 0.31 11.04
CA VAL A 224 5.86 0.24 10.86
C VAL A 224 6.34 -1.21 10.92
N ALA A 225 5.90 -1.98 11.92
CA ALA A 225 6.22 -3.41 12.00
C ALA A 225 5.71 -4.19 10.77
N ALA A 226 4.51 -3.89 10.27
CA ALA A 226 3.95 -4.55 9.09
C ALA A 226 4.76 -4.21 7.83
N LEU A 227 5.27 -2.98 7.71
CA LEU A 227 6.15 -2.57 6.62
C LEU A 227 7.53 -3.24 6.71
N GLN A 228 8.06 -3.45 7.93
CA GLN A 228 9.28 -4.25 8.12
C GLN A 228 9.04 -5.69 7.64
N ALA A 229 7.94 -6.32 8.06
CA ALA A 229 7.58 -7.66 7.61
C ALA A 229 7.44 -7.72 6.08
N ARG A 230 6.80 -6.71 5.46
CA ARG A 230 6.67 -6.60 4.00
C ARG A 230 8.02 -6.44 3.30
N ALA A 231 8.91 -5.59 3.82
CA ALA A 231 10.23 -5.35 3.25
C ALA A 231 11.13 -6.58 3.33
N TYR A 232 11.18 -7.26 4.48
CA TYR A 232 11.90 -8.50 4.65
C TYR A 232 11.33 -9.63 3.77
N ASN A 233 10.00 -9.78 3.73
CA ASN A 233 9.35 -10.76 2.87
C ASN A 233 9.61 -10.48 1.37
N TYR A 234 9.73 -9.21 0.99
CA TYR A 234 10.03 -8.81 -0.38
C TYR A 234 11.39 -9.33 -0.85
N ILE A 235 12.42 -9.29 -0.01
CA ILE A 235 13.75 -9.82 -0.34
C ILE A 235 13.96 -11.30 0.03
N GLY A 236 12.91 -11.98 0.51
CA GLY A 236 12.96 -13.38 0.91
C GLY A 236 13.60 -13.64 2.28
N ASP A 237 13.80 -12.60 3.10
CA ASP A 237 14.30 -12.73 4.47
C ASP A 237 13.17 -13.17 5.42
N LYS A 238 12.85 -14.46 5.37
CA LYS A 238 11.75 -15.06 6.13
C LYS A 238 11.91 -14.92 7.65
N GLU A 239 13.15 -14.96 8.14
CA GLU A 239 13.42 -14.91 9.57
C GLU A 239 13.08 -13.54 10.15
N ASN A 240 13.59 -12.46 9.55
CA ASN A 240 13.29 -11.12 10.04
C ASN A 240 11.85 -10.69 9.72
N ALA A 241 11.26 -11.22 8.63
CA ALA A 241 9.84 -11.05 8.36
C ALA A 241 8.97 -11.61 9.50
N LEU A 242 9.24 -12.83 9.98
CA LEU A 242 8.48 -13.43 11.10
C LEU A 242 8.67 -12.68 12.41
N LYS A 243 9.90 -12.20 12.70
CA LYS A 243 10.13 -11.36 13.89
C LYS A 243 9.25 -10.12 13.88
N ALA A 244 9.17 -9.43 12.74
CA ALA A 244 8.32 -8.25 12.58
C ALA A 244 6.81 -8.59 12.64
N VAL A 245 6.39 -9.72 12.06
CA VAL A 245 5.02 -10.25 12.20
C VAL A 245 4.66 -10.46 13.68
N HIS A 246 5.59 -10.98 14.49
CA HIS A 246 5.31 -11.28 15.89
C HIS A 246 5.21 -10.06 16.80
N GLU A 247 5.53 -8.87 16.31
CA GLU A 247 5.17 -7.62 16.99
C GLU A 247 3.68 -7.26 16.84
N ILE A 248 2.98 -7.91 15.90
CA ILE A 248 1.59 -7.61 15.52
C ILE A 248 0.67 -8.80 15.83
N ILE A 249 1.18 -10.02 15.72
CA ILE A 249 0.44 -11.28 15.92
C ILE A 249 1.16 -12.12 16.97
N ASN A 250 0.45 -12.58 17.99
CA ASN A 250 1.03 -13.46 18.99
C ASN A 250 1.46 -14.78 18.33
N GLU A 251 2.73 -15.17 18.50
CA GLU A 251 3.24 -16.42 17.91
C GLU A 251 2.48 -17.66 18.40
N ASN A 252 2.18 -17.72 19.70
CA ASN A 252 1.56 -18.89 20.33
C ASN A 252 0.07 -19.00 20.02
N THR A 253 -0.67 -17.91 20.23
CA THR A 253 -2.14 -17.92 20.05
C THR A 253 -2.56 -17.65 18.61
N LYS A 254 -1.67 -17.07 17.78
CA LYS A 254 -1.97 -16.57 16.44
C LYS A 254 -3.10 -15.54 16.43
N GLU A 255 -3.31 -14.85 17.56
CA GLU A 255 -4.25 -13.73 17.67
C GLU A 255 -3.51 -12.40 17.45
N PRO A 256 -4.16 -11.38 16.86
CA PRO A 256 -3.59 -10.04 16.78
C PRO A 256 -3.31 -9.46 18.18
N MET A 257 -2.27 -8.64 18.28
CA MET A 257 -1.97 -7.84 19.47
C MET A 257 -3.08 -6.80 19.70
N ALA A 258 -3.44 -6.53 20.95
CA ALA A 258 -4.40 -5.46 21.26
C ALA A 258 -3.86 -4.10 20.76
N PRO A 259 -4.73 -3.21 20.22
CA PRO A 259 -6.19 -3.32 20.13
C PRO A 259 -6.70 -3.93 18.81
N LEU A 260 -5.83 -4.60 18.05
CA LEU A 260 -6.15 -5.14 16.73
C LEU A 260 -7.12 -6.32 16.84
N SER A 261 -7.98 -6.50 15.84
CA SER A 261 -8.90 -7.63 15.77
C SER A 261 -9.26 -7.97 14.33
N LEU A 262 -9.62 -9.23 14.10
CA LEU A 262 -10.10 -9.71 12.80
C LEU A 262 -11.62 -9.64 12.72
N THR A 263 -12.13 -9.40 11.51
CA THR A 263 -13.58 -9.34 11.25
C THR A 263 -14.22 -10.70 11.47
N THR A 264 -15.37 -10.74 12.13
CA THR A 264 -16.06 -12.00 12.47
C THR A 264 -17.32 -12.26 11.67
N SER A 265 -17.79 -11.28 10.87
CA SER A 265 -19.03 -11.41 10.09
C SER A 265 -19.05 -10.46 8.90
N ALA A 266 -19.73 -10.86 7.82
CA ALA A 266 -20.01 -9.96 6.70
C ALA A 266 -20.96 -8.82 7.10
N SER A 267 -20.64 -7.58 6.70
CA SER A 267 -21.50 -6.41 6.89
C SER A 267 -21.35 -5.43 5.72
N GLU A 268 -22.46 -5.01 5.14
CA GLU A 268 -22.45 -3.98 4.08
C GLU A 268 -22.01 -2.60 4.58
N ASN A 269 -22.09 -2.36 5.90
CA ASN A 269 -21.59 -1.16 6.56
C ASN A 269 -20.08 -1.22 6.84
N ASP A 270 -19.45 -2.37 6.64
CA ASP A 270 -18.02 -2.58 6.88
C ASP A 270 -17.40 -3.48 5.80
N ARG A 271 -17.48 -3.04 4.55
CA ARG A 271 -16.90 -3.76 3.40
C ARG A 271 -15.38 -3.82 3.47
N LEU A 272 -14.73 -2.92 4.20
CA LEU A 272 -13.27 -2.81 4.28
C LEU A 272 -12.66 -3.49 5.51
N PHE A 273 -13.48 -4.14 6.35
CA PHE A 273 -13.02 -4.83 7.55
C PHE A 273 -12.21 -3.88 8.45
N LYS A 274 -12.81 -2.73 8.81
CA LYS A 274 -12.11 -1.56 9.37
C LYS A 274 -11.21 -1.86 10.57
N ASN A 275 -11.56 -2.86 11.38
CA ASN A 275 -10.79 -3.26 12.56
C ASN A 275 -9.47 -3.97 12.21
N GLU A 276 -9.34 -4.44 10.97
CA GLU A 276 -8.12 -5.06 10.43
C GLU A 276 -7.15 -4.05 9.81
N ILE A 277 -7.56 -2.79 9.68
CA ILE A 277 -6.75 -1.76 9.02
C ILE A 277 -5.70 -1.23 9.98
N LEU A 278 -4.44 -1.38 9.61
CA LEU A 278 -3.30 -0.83 10.35
C LEU A 278 -3.01 0.60 9.89
N PHE A 279 -3.19 0.87 8.60
CA PHE A 279 -2.98 2.18 8.00
C PHE A 279 -3.95 2.40 6.83
N ARG A 280 -4.55 3.59 6.79
CA ARG A 280 -5.45 4.04 5.71
C ARG A 280 -5.20 5.50 5.38
N LEU A 281 -5.66 5.92 4.22
CA LEU A 281 -5.73 7.32 3.82
C LEU A 281 -7.18 7.76 3.72
N ASN A 282 -7.54 8.85 4.39
CA ASN A 282 -8.90 9.38 4.36
C ASN A 282 -9.12 10.24 3.11
N ILE A 283 -10.21 9.97 2.39
CA ILE A 283 -10.63 10.66 1.17
C ILE A 283 -12.14 10.89 1.29
N GLU A 284 -12.55 12.09 1.69
CA GLU A 284 -13.96 12.39 1.97
C GLU A 284 -14.89 12.21 0.77
N LYS A 285 -14.36 12.43 -0.44
CA LYS A 285 -15.09 12.32 -1.71
C LYS A 285 -14.76 11.04 -2.48
N LEU A 286 -14.29 10.00 -1.79
CA LEU A 286 -13.85 8.77 -2.45
C LEU A 286 -14.94 8.18 -3.35
N GLU A 287 -16.19 8.16 -2.90
CA GLU A 287 -17.31 7.64 -3.69
C GLU A 287 -17.53 8.40 -5.00
N ASP A 288 -17.40 9.73 -4.97
CA ASP A 288 -17.46 10.57 -6.18
C ASP A 288 -16.28 10.26 -7.10
N ASP A 289 -15.07 10.19 -6.52
CA ASP A 289 -13.81 9.98 -7.26
C ASP A 289 -13.75 8.63 -7.97
N ILE A 290 -14.32 7.57 -7.38
CA ILE A 290 -14.37 6.22 -7.97
C ILE A 290 -15.54 6.00 -8.92
N SER A 291 -16.57 6.86 -8.88
CA SER A 291 -17.87 6.61 -9.54
C SER A 291 -17.77 6.31 -11.04
N SER A 292 -16.79 6.91 -11.74
CA SER A 292 -16.52 6.72 -13.17
C SER A 292 -15.73 5.44 -13.51
N TYR A 293 -15.12 4.81 -12.51
CA TYR A 293 -14.37 3.56 -12.64
C TYR A 293 -15.24 2.37 -12.22
N PHE A 294 -15.89 2.47 -11.07
CA PHE A 294 -16.84 1.48 -10.56
C PHE A 294 -17.85 2.14 -9.62
N GLY A 295 -19.01 2.51 -10.16
CA GLY A 295 -20.06 3.18 -9.41
C GLY A 295 -21.19 3.66 -10.32
N GLU A 296 -22.00 4.58 -9.81
CA GLU A 296 -23.20 5.06 -10.49
C GLU A 296 -22.90 5.66 -11.87
N ASN A 297 -21.86 6.50 -11.98
CA ASN A 297 -21.48 7.12 -13.26
C ASN A 297 -21.01 6.08 -14.29
N ALA A 298 -20.21 5.10 -13.88
CA ALA A 298 -19.76 4.03 -14.79
C ALA A 298 -20.94 3.24 -15.38
N ILE A 299 -21.99 3.00 -14.59
CA ILE A 299 -23.21 2.29 -15.01
C ILE A 299 -24.11 3.20 -15.86
N ALA A 300 -24.35 4.43 -15.42
CA ALA A 300 -25.25 5.38 -16.09
C ALA A 300 -24.79 5.72 -17.52
N TYR A 301 -23.47 5.76 -17.76
CA TYR A 301 -22.89 6.02 -19.08
C TYR A 301 -22.52 4.74 -19.86
N GLY A 302 -22.85 3.56 -19.33
CA GLY A 302 -22.65 2.26 -19.97
C GLY A 302 -21.20 1.75 -19.89
N VAL A 303 -21.00 0.63 -19.19
CA VAL A 303 -19.64 0.11 -18.93
C VAL A 303 -18.90 -0.37 -20.18
N SER A 304 -19.61 -0.81 -21.22
CA SER A 304 -18.98 -1.38 -22.43
C SER A 304 -18.30 -0.34 -23.32
N SER A 305 -18.76 0.92 -23.26
CA SER A 305 -18.23 2.04 -24.04
C SER A 305 -17.45 3.05 -23.20
N SER A 306 -17.33 2.81 -21.89
CA SER A 306 -16.64 3.71 -20.98
C SER A 306 -15.13 3.74 -21.23
N ALA A 307 -14.54 4.93 -21.13
CA ALA A 307 -13.08 5.11 -21.20
C ALA A 307 -12.37 4.75 -19.88
N THR A 308 -13.11 4.53 -18.79
CA THR A 308 -12.55 4.35 -17.44
C THR A 308 -13.10 3.16 -16.67
N ALA A 309 -14.23 2.57 -17.07
CA ALA A 309 -14.90 1.54 -16.27
C ALA A 309 -14.02 0.29 -16.06
N LEU A 310 -13.77 -0.03 -14.81
CA LEU A 310 -12.96 -1.17 -14.39
C LEU A 310 -13.87 -2.32 -13.96
N CYS A 311 -14.06 -3.26 -14.87
CA CYS A 311 -15.01 -4.37 -14.72
C CYS A 311 -14.34 -5.74 -14.87
N PHE A 312 -15.02 -6.76 -14.35
CA PHE A 312 -14.67 -8.17 -14.41
C PHE A 312 -15.77 -8.96 -15.12
N THR A 313 -15.42 -10.11 -15.70
CA THR A 313 -16.39 -11.14 -16.07
C THR A 313 -17.01 -11.78 -14.82
N ALA A 314 -18.33 -11.69 -14.68
CA ALA A 314 -19.06 -12.16 -13.50
C ALA A 314 -18.77 -13.63 -13.16
N THR A 315 -18.77 -14.52 -14.16
CA THR A 315 -18.52 -15.96 -13.95
C THR A 315 -17.11 -16.25 -13.44
N LYS A 316 -16.10 -15.46 -13.83
CA LYS A 316 -14.73 -15.64 -13.35
C LYS A 316 -14.58 -15.23 -11.89
N VAL A 317 -15.27 -14.16 -11.49
CA VAL A 317 -15.37 -13.77 -10.07
C VAL A 317 -16.06 -14.89 -9.29
N SER A 318 -17.23 -15.35 -9.73
CA SER A 318 -17.94 -16.45 -9.07
C SER A 318 -17.07 -17.70 -8.93
N ASN A 319 -16.32 -18.08 -9.96
CA ASN A 319 -15.44 -19.25 -9.92
C ASN A 319 -14.26 -19.07 -8.96
N LEU A 320 -13.68 -17.87 -8.87
CA LEU A 320 -12.57 -17.60 -7.94
C LEU A 320 -13.03 -17.74 -6.48
N TYR A 321 -14.23 -17.25 -6.16
CA TYR A 321 -14.78 -17.24 -4.80
C TYR A 321 -15.79 -18.35 -4.52
N GLN A 322 -15.93 -19.34 -5.41
CA GLN A 322 -16.89 -20.41 -5.23
C GLN A 322 -16.60 -21.20 -3.95
N ALA A 323 -17.66 -21.67 -3.30
CA ALA A 323 -17.55 -22.62 -2.19
C ALA A 323 -16.83 -23.89 -2.65
N VAL A 324 -15.81 -24.30 -1.91
CA VAL A 324 -15.08 -25.55 -2.14
C VAL A 324 -15.50 -26.61 -1.12
N SER A 325 -15.83 -26.17 0.10
CA SER A 325 -16.32 -27.01 1.19
C SER A 325 -17.77 -26.67 1.54
N ALA A 326 -18.50 -27.66 2.06
CA ALA A 326 -19.79 -27.41 2.68
C ALA A 326 -19.61 -26.47 3.88
N GLY A 327 -20.31 -25.33 3.87
CA GLY A 327 -20.17 -24.29 4.89
C GLY A 327 -19.28 -23.12 4.51
N ASP A 328 -18.58 -23.17 3.35
CA ASP A 328 -17.92 -21.99 2.81
C ASP A 328 -18.95 -20.92 2.45
N ASP A 329 -18.72 -19.71 2.95
CA ASP A 329 -19.58 -18.55 2.75
C ASP A 329 -18.73 -17.29 2.64
N ASP A 330 -17.97 -17.16 1.54
CA ASP A 330 -16.95 -16.10 1.41
C ASP A 330 -17.56 -14.69 1.50
N TYR A 331 -17.24 -13.99 2.59
CA TYR A 331 -17.75 -12.64 2.86
C TYR A 331 -17.39 -11.66 1.75
N ARG A 332 -16.25 -11.88 1.08
CA ARG A 332 -15.76 -10.98 0.04
C ARG A 332 -16.61 -11.06 -1.22
N LEU A 333 -17.09 -12.26 -1.59
CA LEU A 333 -17.99 -12.40 -2.74
C LEU A 333 -19.28 -11.59 -2.54
N LYS A 334 -19.80 -11.57 -1.31
CA LYS A 334 -21.01 -10.82 -0.93
C LYS A 334 -20.80 -9.30 -0.89
N LEU A 335 -19.61 -8.87 -0.47
CA LEU A 335 -19.35 -7.47 -0.12
C LEU A 335 -18.54 -6.70 -1.16
N TRP A 336 -17.67 -7.34 -1.91
CA TRP A 336 -16.66 -6.65 -2.73
C TRP A 336 -17.02 -6.54 -4.20
N PHE A 337 -18.14 -7.10 -4.62
CA PHE A 337 -18.60 -7.07 -6.00
C PHE A 337 -20.04 -6.58 -6.11
N GLN A 338 -20.34 -5.88 -7.19
CA GLN A 338 -21.70 -5.50 -7.56
C GLN A 338 -21.92 -5.69 -9.07
N PRO A 339 -23.17 -5.97 -9.50
CA PRO A 339 -23.51 -6.05 -10.91
C PRO A 339 -23.38 -4.68 -11.61
N THR A 340 -23.28 -4.73 -12.93
CA THR A 340 -23.28 -3.56 -13.82
C THR A 340 -24.57 -3.50 -14.65
N ASP A 341 -24.69 -2.54 -15.58
CA ASP A 341 -25.74 -2.51 -16.62
C ASP A 341 -25.64 -3.67 -17.61
N VAL A 342 -24.51 -4.40 -17.63
CA VAL A 342 -24.30 -5.60 -18.43
C VAL A 342 -24.30 -6.84 -17.54
N SER A 343 -25.26 -7.75 -17.74
CA SER A 343 -25.47 -8.93 -16.87
C SER A 343 -24.27 -9.87 -16.72
N SER A 344 -23.38 -9.91 -17.71
CA SER A 344 -22.16 -10.73 -17.69
C SER A 344 -20.93 -10.04 -17.06
N SER A 345 -21.10 -8.80 -16.60
CA SER A 345 -20.04 -7.97 -16.05
C SER A 345 -20.36 -7.54 -14.62
N TRP A 346 -19.39 -7.66 -13.73
CA TRP A 346 -19.39 -7.12 -12.37
C TRP A 346 -18.29 -6.08 -12.21
N MET A 347 -18.38 -5.26 -11.16
CA MET A 347 -17.37 -4.27 -10.80
C MET A 347 -17.08 -4.29 -9.29
N PRO A 348 -15.97 -3.71 -8.83
CA PRO A 348 -15.71 -3.55 -7.40
C PRO A 348 -16.85 -2.81 -6.68
N ALA A 349 -17.22 -3.28 -5.50
CA ALA A 349 -18.12 -2.63 -4.54
C ALA A 349 -17.43 -2.33 -3.19
N LYS A 350 -16.14 -2.67 -3.09
CA LYS A 350 -15.35 -2.62 -1.85
C LYS A 350 -15.28 -1.22 -1.23
N TYR A 351 -15.30 -0.18 -2.05
CA TYR A 351 -15.26 1.23 -1.63
C TYR A 351 -16.62 1.94 -1.61
N LYS A 352 -17.73 1.20 -1.76
CA LYS A 352 -19.08 1.78 -1.71
C LYS A 352 -19.35 2.39 -0.33
N ASN A 353 -19.78 3.66 -0.29
CA ASN A 353 -19.92 4.48 0.93
C ASN A 353 -18.63 4.62 1.78
N ALA A 354 -17.46 4.27 1.23
CA ALA A 354 -16.20 4.41 1.96
C ALA A 354 -15.67 5.84 1.85
N LYS A 355 -14.96 6.27 2.88
CA LYS A 355 -14.28 7.58 2.94
C LYS A 355 -12.77 7.45 3.12
N TYR A 356 -12.23 6.29 2.79
CA TYR A 356 -10.83 5.99 2.96
C TYR A 356 -10.41 4.80 2.10
N ILE A 357 -9.12 4.72 1.80
CA ILE A 357 -8.48 3.58 1.14
C ILE A 357 -7.52 2.92 2.14
N PRO A 358 -7.63 1.60 2.38
CA PRO A 358 -6.67 0.86 3.18
C PRO A 358 -5.32 0.76 2.48
N ILE A 359 -4.23 0.86 3.23
CA ILE A 359 -2.86 0.80 2.73
C ILE A 359 -2.11 -0.42 3.28
N VAL A 360 -2.36 -0.73 4.56
CA VAL A 360 -1.80 -1.90 5.25
C VAL A 360 -2.89 -2.50 6.13
N ARG A 361 -3.06 -3.83 6.05
CA ARG A 361 -4.11 -4.59 6.73
C ARG A 361 -3.53 -5.82 7.43
N LEU A 362 -4.20 -6.27 8.48
CA LEU A 362 -3.84 -7.51 9.18
C LEU A 362 -3.81 -8.71 8.24
N SER A 363 -4.75 -8.81 7.29
CA SER A 363 -4.77 -9.95 6.36
C SER A 363 -3.48 -10.13 5.59
N GLU A 364 -2.81 -9.03 5.23
CA GLU A 364 -1.47 -9.10 4.64
C GLU A 364 -0.42 -9.65 5.61
N VAL A 365 -0.43 -9.20 6.86
CA VAL A 365 0.51 -9.68 7.90
C VAL A 365 0.36 -11.18 8.12
N TYR A 366 -0.88 -11.69 8.14
CA TYR A 366 -1.15 -13.13 8.22
C TYR A 366 -0.68 -13.90 7.00
N LEU A 367 -0.83 -13.33 5.79
CA LEU A 367 -0.34 -13.97 4.57
C LEU A 367 1.20 -14.00 4.54
N ILE A 368 1.87 -12.92 4.96
CA ILE A 368 3.33 -12.91 5.15
C ILE A 368 3.74 -13.97 6.17
N ALA A 369 3.03 -14.08 7.30
CA ALA A 369 3.27 -15.10 8.31
C ALA A 369 3.11 -16.52 7.74
N ALA A 370 2.09 -16.74 6.90
CA ALA A 370 1.84 -18.02 6.25
C ALA A 370 3.00 -18.42 5.33
N GLU A 371 3.49 -17.49 4.50
CA GLU A 371 4.63 -17.71 3.58
C GLU A 371 5.94 -17.99 4.31
N CYS A 372 6.17 -17.29 5.42
CA CYS A 372 7.44 -17.33 6.13
C CYS A 372 7.51 -18.51 7.12
N ALA A 373 6.41 -18.84 7.80
CA ALA A 373 6.37 -19.94 8.77
C ALA A 373 6.34 -21.32 8.09
N SER A 374 5.71 -21.43 6.90
CA SER A 374 5.60 -22.65 6.09
C SER A 374 5.02 -23.88 6.81
N GLY A 375 4.72 -24.95 6.06
CA GLY A 375 4.18 -26.20 6.61
C GLY A 375 2.92 -26.00 7.47
N ASN A 376 2.80 -26.73 8.58
CA ASN A 376 1.62 -26.68 9.46
C ASN A 376 1.43 -25.32 10.15
N ASN A 377 2.52 -24.62 10.48
CA ASN A 377 2.43 -23.28 11.08
C ASN A 377 1.95 -22.26 10.05
N GLY A 378 2.47 -22.32 8.82
CA GLY A 378 2.01 -21.48 7.73
C GLY A 378 0.53 -21.72 7.39
N LEU A 379 0.12 -22.99 7.34
CA LEU A 379 -1.29 -23.38 7.15
C LEU A 379 -2.18 -22.83 8.25
N ALA A 380 -1.73 -22.80 9.51
CA ALA A 380 -2.50 -22.25 10.61
C ALA A 380 -2.73 -20.73 10.47
N TYR A 381 -1.74 -19.96 10.00
CA TYR A 381 -1.94 -18.53 9.70
C TYR A 381 -2.90 -18.31 8.53
N LEU A 382 -2.78 -19.11 7.46
CA LEU A 382 -3.70 -19.06 6.33
C LEU A 382 -5.14 -19.38 6.77
N ASN A 383 -5.33 -20.47 7.51
CA ASN A 383 -6.64 -20.90 8.01
C ASN A 383 -7.26 -19.89 8.97
N LYS A 384 -6.44 -19.11 9.71
CA LYS A 384 -6.94 -18.01 10.53
C LYS A 384 -7.66 -16.96 9.67
N ILE A 385 -7.03 -16.46 8.61
CA ILE A 385 -7.69 -15.50 7.71
C ILE A 385 -8.89 -16.12 7.00
N ARG A 386 -8.76 -17.35 6.51
CA ARG A 386 -9.88 -18.05 5.86
C ARG A 386 -11.12 -18.12 6.76
N ALA A 387 -10.96 -18.49 8.03
CA ALA A 387 -12.06 -18.51 9.00
C ALA A 387 -12.69 -17.11 9.15
N HIS A 388 -11.87 -16.06 9.19
CA HIS A 388 -12.30 -14.66 9.21
C HIS A 388 -12.78 -14.11 7.85
N ARG A 389 -12.93 -14.97 6.85
CA ARG A 389 -13.63 -14.71 5.58
C ARG A 389 -14.86 -15.61 5.41
N GLY A 390 -15.24 -16.38 6.42
CA GLY A 390 -16.38 -17.32 6.36
C GLY A 390 -16.05 -18.63 5.65
N LEU A 391 -14.77 -18.99 5.55
CA LEU A 391 -14.32 -20.20 4.86
C LEU A 391 -13.93 -21.29 5.85
N VAL A 392 -14.23 -22.53 5.49
CA VAL A 392 -13.80 -23.72 6.23
C VAL A 392 -12.28 -23.86 6.15
N ALA A 393 -11.69 -24.35 7.24
CA ALA A 393 -10.26 -24.62 7.34
C ALA A 393 -9.84 -25.65 6.29
N LEU A 394 -8.69 -25.39 5.65
CA LEU A 394 -8.06 -26.35 4.77
C LEU A 394 -7.34 -27.42 5.59
N GLU A 395 -7.49 -28.66 5.16
CA GLU A 395 -6.84 -29.84 5.74
C GLU A 395 -6.09 -30.61 4.65
N ASN A 396 -4.99 -31.27 5.02
CA ASN A 396 -4.23 -32.19 4.14
C ASN A 396 -3.84 -31.60 2.76
N ILE A 397 -3.50 -30.31 2.72
CA ILE A 397 -3.10 -29.67 1.46
C ILE A 397 -1.72 -30.16 0.99
N THR A 398 -1.55 -30.25 -0.32
CA THR A 398 -0.30 -30.70 -0.95
C THR A 398 0.64 -29.54 -1.28
N ASP A 399 0.12 -28.33 -1.46
CA ASP A 399 0.86 -27.15 -1.88
C ASP A 399 0.33 -25.91 -1.15
N LEU A 400 1.00 -25.53 -0.06
CA LEU A 400 0.65 -24.36 0.73
C LEU A 400 0.87 -23.05 -0.03
N ASP A 401 1.93 -22.96 -0.83
CA ASP A 401 2.26 -21.73 -1.56
C ASP A 401 1.19 -21.44 -2.63
N ALA A 402 0.65 -22.48 -3.27
CA ALA A 402 -0.48 -22.33 -4.18
C ALA A 402 -1.77 -21.85 -3.49
N GLU A 403 -2.06 -22.34 -2.28
CA GLU A 403 -3.23 -21.88 -1.52
C GLU A 403 -3.05 -20.45 -1.00
N ILE A 404 -1.83 -20.07 -0.58
CA ILE A 404 -1.49 -18.69 -0.24
C ILE A 404 -1.65 -17.79 -1.48
N ALA A 405 -1.16 -18.20 -2.64
CA ALA A 405 -1.28 -17.43 -3.88
C ALA A 405 -2.76 -17.17 -4.24
N LYS A 406 -3.63 -18.17 -4.09
CA LYS A 406 -5.08 -18.00 -4.27
C LYS A 406 -5.67 -16.98 -3.29
N GLU A 407 -5.19 -16.98 -2.05
CA GLU A 407 -5.67 -16.03 -1.04
C GLU A 407 -5.19 -14.60 -1.35
N TYR A 408 -3.95 -14.40 -1.83
CA TYR A 408 -3.49 -13.11 -2.35
C TYR A 408 -4.38 -12.59 -3.50
N GLN A 409 -4.75 -13.47 -4.44
CA GLN A 409 -5.64 -13.13 -5.56
C GLN A 409 -7.03 -12.70 -5.10
N LYS A 410 -7.50 -13.21 -3.96
CA LYS A 410 -8.81 -12.88 -3.41
C LYS A 410 -8.79 -11.64 -2.55
N GLU A 411 -7.73 -11.44 -1.77
CA GLU A 411 -7.71 -10.48 -0.65
C GLU A 411 -7.35 -9.04 -1.10
N PHE A 412 -6.62 -8.90 -2.20
CA PHE A 412 -6.05 -7.62 -2.64
C PHE A 412 -6.70 -7.00 -3.88
N ILE A 413 -7.88 -7.48 -4.29
CA ILE A 413 -8.66 -6.80 -5.34
C ILE A 413 -8.98 -5.37 -4.89
N ALA A 414 -8.77 -4.44 -5.84
CA ALA A 414 -8.88 -3.00 -5.76
C ALA A 414 -7.83 -2.31 -4.86
N GLU A 415 -6.71 -2.97 -4.55
CA GLU A 415 -5.72 -2.50 -3.56
C GLU A 415 -4.25 -2.53 -4.00
N GLY A 416 -3.97 -2.91 -5.24
CA GLY A 416 -2.67 -2.70 -5.87
C GLY A 416 -1.54 -3.62 -5.40
N GLN A 417 -1.79 -4.60 -4.52
CA GLN A 417 -0.71 -5.45 -3.99
C GLN A 417 -0.37 -6.66 -4.88
N MET A 418 -1.31 -7.13 -5.70
CA MET A 418 -1.12 -8.38 -6.46
C MET A 418 0.00 -8.28 -7.50
N PHE A 419 0.18 -7.10 -8.11
CA PHE A 419 1.28 -6.88 -9.05
C PHE A 419 2.65 -7.05 -8.37
N PHE A 420 2.80 -6.52 -7.15
CA PHE A 420 4.03 -6.67 -6.38
C PHE A 420 4.29 -8.11 -5.94
N TYR A 421 3.23 -8.87 -5.63
CA TYR A 421 3.36 -10.31 -5.40
C TYR A 421 3.94 -11.03 -6.63
N TYR A 422 3.38 -10.79 -7.82
CA TYR A 422 3.89 -11.37 -9.06
C TYR A 422 5.34 -11.00 -9.35
N LYS A 423 5.69 -9.73 -9.18
CA LYS A 423 7.05 -9.22 -9.37
C LYS A 423 8.03 -9.89 -8.43
N ARG A 424 7.72 -9.93 -7.12
CA ARG A 424 8.58 -10.53 -6.10
C ARG A 424 8.85 -12.01 -6.37
N MET A 425 7.80 -12.75 -6.75
CA MET A 425 7.90 -14.17 -7.10
C MET A 425 8.46 -14.40 -8.51
N ASN A 426 8.66 -13.32 -9.29
CA ASN A 426 9.19 -13.31 -10.64
C ASN A 426 8.49 -14.29 -11.60
N LEU A 427 7.16 -14.29 -11.53
CA LEU A 427 6.31 -15.23 -12.26
C LEU A 427 6.36 -14.98 -13.78
N GLY A 428 6.55 -16.03 -14.57
CA GLY A 428 6.47 -15.95 -16.04
C GLY A 428 5.04 -15.94 -16.59
N ARG A 429 4.04 -16.18 -15.72
CA ARG A 429 2.63 -16.19 -16.07
C ARG A 429 1.84 -15.53 -14.95
N ILE A 430 1.03 -14.54 -15.31
CA ILE A 430 0.27 -13.72 -14.36
C ILE A 430 -1.20 -13.61 -14.74
N GLY A 431 -1.94 -12.98 -13.85
CA GLY A 431 -3.30 -12.53 -14.05
C GLY A 431 -4.33 -13.48 -13.48
N VAL A 432 -5.22 -12.90 -12.66
CA VAL A 432 -6.22 -13.65 -11.91
C VAL A 432 -7.32 -14.16 -12.82
N PHE A 433 -7.77 -13.32 -13.76
CA PHE A 433 -8.85 -13.65 -14.70
C PHE A 433 -8.38 -13.77 -16.15
N SER A 434 -7.19 -13.26 -16.47
CA SER A 434 -6.59 -13.33 -17.80
C SER A 434 -5.22 -13.96 -17.65
N ASN A 435 -5.06 -15.21 -18.08
CA ASN A 435 -3.77 -15.88 -18.07
C ASN A 435 -2.86 -15.21 -19.10
N VAL A 436 -1.93 -14.36 -18.66
CA VAL A 436 -0.97 -13.66 -19.51
C VAL A 436 0.41 -14.27 -19.30
N ASN A 437 1.00 -14.81 -20.36
CA ASN A 437 2.40 -15.24 -20.36
C ASN A 437 3.30 -14.04 -20.64
N LEU A 438 4.35 -13.87 -19.84
CA LEU A 438 5.31 -12.79 -19.97
C LEU A 438 6.50 -13.27 -20.80
N THR A 439 6.66 -12.69 -21.99
CA THR A 439 7.80 -13.00 -22.88
C THR A 439 9.09 -12.40 -22.32
N ASP A 440 9.01 -11.18 -21.80
CA ASP A 440 10.09 -10.49 -21.11
C ASP A 440 9.54 -9.98 -19.77
N LYS A 441 9.97 -10.62 -18.68
CA LYS A 441 9.52 -10.28 -17.32
C LYS A 441 10.04 -8.92 -16.88
N ASN A 442 11.25 -8.54 -17.28
CA ASN A 442 11.86 -7.29 -16.85
C ASN A 442 11.15 -6.11 -17.48
N LYS A 443 10.80 -6.22 -18.77
CA LYS A 443 9.99 -5.20 -19.45
C LYS A 443 8.63 -4.95 -18.78
N VAL A 444 8.09 -5.93 -18.05
CA VAL A 444 6.80 -5.81 -17.34
C VAL A 444 6.97 -5.40 -15.89
N TYR A 445 7.94 -5.97 -15.18
CA TYR A 445 8.08 -5.77 -13.75
C TYR A 445 8.92 -4.57 -13.35
N GLN A 446 9.85 -4.12 -14.20
CA GLN A 446 10.67 -2.95 -13.94
C GLN A 446 10.13 -1.77 -14.74
N LEU A 447 9.36 -0.90 -14.08
CA LEU A 447 8.81 0.27 -14.74
C LEU A 447 9.94 1.22 -15.15
N PRO A 448 9.86 1.86 -16.33
CA PRO A 448 10.88 2.78 -16.75
C PRO A 448 10.87 4.01 -15.84
N VAL A 449 12.07 4.38 -15.41
CA VAL A 449 12.31 5.64 -14.71
C VAL A 449 12.05 6.81 -15.67
N PRO A 450 11.46 7.93 -15.22
CA PRO A 450 11.25 9.09 -16.08
C PRO A 450 12.55 9.58 -16.74
N THR A 451 12.47 9.92 -18.04
CA THR A 451 13.63 10.28 -18.88
C THR A 451 14.49 11.41 -18.30
N ASP A 452 13.87 12.46 -17.74
CA ASP A 452 14.58 13.60 -17.14
C ASP A 452 15.58 13.14 -16.06
N GLU A 453 15.27 12.06 -15.34
CA GLU A 453 16.14 11.59 -14.26
C GLU A 453 17.29 10.72 -14.77
N LEU A 454 17.16 10.10 -15.95
CA LEU A 454 18.29 9.47 -16.64
C LEU A 454 19.28 10.53 -17.15
N ASP A 455 18.76 11.68 -17.57
CA ASP A 455 19.58 12.77 -18.10
C ASP A 455 20.30 13.58 -17.00
N TYR A 456 19.69 13.71 -15.82
CA TYR A 456 20.16 14.63 -14.77
C TYR A 456 20.35 14.01 -13.37
N GLY A 457 19.90 12.77 -13.13
CA GLY A 457 19.74 12.18 -11.79
C GLY A 457 20.84 11.22 -11.32
N ASN A 458 21.95 11.08 -12.05
CA ASN A 458 23.01 10.09 -11.77
C ASN A 458 22.47 8.64 -11.66
N MET A 459 21.56 8.26 -12.57
CA MET A 459 20.99 6.91 -12.68
C MET A 459 21.57 6.08 -13.81
#